data_AF-A0A2J4YHV7-F1
#
_entry.id   AF-A0A2J4YHV7-F1
#
_cell.length_a   1.000
_cell.length_b   1.000
_cell.length_c   1.000
_cell.angle_alpha   90.00
_cell.angle_beta   90.00
_cell.angle_gamma   90.00
#
_symmetry.space_group_name_H-M   'P 1'
#
loop_
_entity.id
_entity.type
_entity.pdbx_description
1 polymer ?
#
loop_
_entity_poly.entity_id
_entity_poly.type
_entity_poly.pdbx_seq_one_letter_code
_entity_poly.pdbx_strand_id
1 'polypeptide(L)'
;MSTYKTGNPLGSAAVKDLFDNAENLDFALNSLTALIWTDRLGKTRRSFFGMESAFVTQLTSQESRFNTFIQSSGYQIIGDYTAGPLTLTEYNQLIRYNNELYKLTAATDIPFTTAGNTDETWTDTDAAHFVSVGDAALRQNLGSSEMPGAGIVMLGQKVTVQQAMDYLLNKGNAVRLSTYCLLSATENSAFAAA
;
A
#
# COMPACT_ATOMS: atom_id res chain seq x y z
N MET A 1 7.92 13.29 48.12
CA MET A 1 8.14 14.55 48.85
C MET A 1 9.32 14.27 49.77
N SER A 2 10.18 15.26 50.07
CA SER A 2 11.38 14.99 50.89
C SER A 2 11.34 15.83 52.15
N THR A 3 11.50 15.15 53.28
CA THR A 3 11.40 15.73 54.62
C THR A 3 12.66 16.53 54.97
N TYR A 4 13.85 15.97 54.70
CA TYR A 4 15.11 16.56 55.17
C TYR A 4 15.86 17.39 54.12
N LYS A 5 15.79 17.03 52.84
CA LYS A 5 16.37 17.79 51.70
C LYS A 5 17.80 18.26 51.96
N THR A 6 18.67 17.36 52.41
CA THR A 6 20.04 17.70 52.85
C THR A 6 20.91 18.28 51.73
N GLY A 7 20.57 18.03 50.46
CA GLY A 7 21.36 18.44 49.30
C GLY A 7 22.62 17.59 49.06
N ASN A 8 22.84 16.53 49.85
CA ASN A 8 23.97 15.64 49.67
C ASN A 8 23.94 14.94 48.29
N PRO A 9 25.11 14.64 47.69
CA PRO A 9 25.19 14.04 46.36
C PRO A 9 24.62 12.61 46.29
N LEU A 10 24.51 12.06 45.08
CA LEU A 10 24.13 10.66 44.86
C LEU A 10 25.15 9.72 45.55
N GLY A 11 24.65 8.65 46.18
CA GLY A 11 25.50 7.73 46.96
C GLY A 11 25.73 8.12 48.43
N SER A 12 25.12 9.21 48.91
CA SER A 12 25.16 9.56 50.33
C SER A 12 24.53 8.47 51.21
N ALA A 13 25.28 8.06 52.23
CA ALA A 13 24.84 7.11 53.26
C ALA A 13 24.27 7.81 54.52
N ALA A 14 24.07 9.13 54.49
CA ALA A 14 23.52 9.85 55.63
C ALA A 14 22.09 9.38 55.92
N VAL A 15 21.76 9.16 57.19
CA VAL A 15 20.45 8.62 57.63
C VAL A 15 19.27 9.43 57.09
N LYS A 16 19.40 10.76 57.04
CA LYS A 16 18.38 11.67 56.49
C LYS A 16 18.14 11.46 55.00
N ASP A 17 19.18 11.13 54.23
CA ASP A 17 19.05 10.85 52.79
C ASP A 17 18.42 9.49 52.54
N LEU A 18 18.75 8.49 53.37
CA LEU A 18 18.11 7.18 53.30
C LEU A 18 16.63 7.27 53.61
N PHE A 19 16.22 8.09 54.58
CA PHE A 19 14.82 8.37 54.87
C PHE A 19 14.12 9.02 53.68
N ASP A 20 14.67 10.11 53.15
CA ASP A 20 14.08 10.81 51.99
C ASP A 20 14.02 9.90 50.75
N ASN A 21 15.00 9.00 50.55
CA ASN A 21 14.95 8.01 49.48
C ASN A 21 13.79 7.03 49.66
N ALA A 22 13.57 6.51 50.87
CA ALA A 22 12.49 5.56 51.16
C ALA A 22 11.11 6.19 50.97
N GLU A 23 10.89 7.39 51.53
CA GLU A 23 9.66 8.17 51.36
C GLU A 23 9.36 8.44 49.86
N ASN A 24 10.38 8.87 49.13
CA ASN A 24 10.23 9.15 47.72
C ASN A 24 9.98 7.90 46.87
N LEU A 25 10.63 6.77 47.18
CA LEU A 25 10.46 5.52 46.44
C LEU A 25 9.04 4.98 46.61
N ASP A 26 8.53 5.00 47.85
CA ASP A 26 7.16 4.59 48.14
C ASP A 26 6.15 5.40 47.32
N PHE A 27 6.27 6.73 47.34
CA PHE A 27 5.41 7.59 46.54
C PHE A 27 5.58 7.38 45.02
N ALA A 28 6.84 7.25 44.56
CA ALA A 28 7.14 7.12 43.13
C ALA A 28 6.60 5.83 42.53
N LEU A 29 6.58 4.72 43.28
CA LEU A 29 6.15 3.41 42.79
C LEU A 29 4.67 3.12 43.09
N ASN A 30 4.16 3.52 44.25
CA ASN A 30 2.85 3.10 44.72
C ASN A 30 1.73 4.13 44.47
N SER A 31 2.05 5.36 44.06
CA SER A 31 1.00 6.33 43.73
C SER A 31 0.26 5.91 42.45
N LEU A 32 -1.05 5.70 42.56
CA LEU A 32 -1.94 5.31 41.45
C LEU A 32 -2.54 6.49 40.69
N THR A 33 -2.22 7.72 41.07
CA THR A 33 -2.86 8.92 40.51
C THR A 33 -1.87 10.04 40.20
N ALA A 34 -0.77 10.16 40.94
CA ALA A 34 0.22 11.18 40.67
C ALA A 34 1.02 10.81 39.43
N LEU A 35 1.07 11.68 38.41
CA LEU A 35 1.89 11.47 37.21
C LEU A 35 3.37 11.79 37.44
N ILE A 36 3.64 12.63 38.44
CA ILE A 36 4.98 13.15 38.72
C ILE A 36 5.27 13.07 40.22
N TRP A 37 6.55 12.97 40.53
CA TRP A 37 7.10 13.11 41.87
C TRP A 37 8.38 13.94 41.82
N THR A 38 8.83 14.42 42.97
CA THR A 38 10.09 15.16 43.10
C THR A 38 11.05 14.32 43.91
N ASP A 39 12.25 14.08 43.38
CA ASP A 39 13.28 13.31 44.07
C ASP A 39 13.93 14.08 45.21
N ARG A 40 14.77 13.39 45.99
CA ARG A 40 15.45 14.00 47.14
C ARG A 40 16.43 15.12 46.76
N LEU A 41 16.80 15.21 45.49
CA LEU A 41 17.64 16.28 44.93
C LEU A 41 16.81 17.42 44.34
N GLY A 42 15.48 17.39 44.51
CA GLY A 42 14.58 18.42 44.01
C GLY A 42 14.23 18.29 42.53
N LYS A 43 14.58 17.18 41.85
CA LYS A 43 14.25 16.99 40.43
C LYS A 43 12.89 16.36 40.25
N THR A 44 12.06 16.96 39.40
CA THR A 44 10.78 16.38 38.99
C THR A 44 10.99 15.21 38.03
N ARG A 45 10.29 14.10 38.27
CA ARG A 45 10.33 12.85 37.49
C ARG A 45 8.92 12.29 37.34
N ARG A 46 8.72 11.39 36.38
CA ARG A 46 7.48 10.60 36.30
C ARG A 46 7.48 9.54 37.40
N SER A 47 6.32 9.34 38.02
CA SER A 47 6.06 8.17 38.88
C SER A 47 5.92 6.92 38.01
N PHE A 48 5.80 5.75 38.63
CA PHE A 48 5.49 4.51 37.94
C PHE A 48 4.15 4.62 37.20
N PHE A 49 3.09 5.07 37.87
CA PHE A 49 1.80 5.35 37.23
C PHE A 49 1.91 6.36 36.07
N GLY A 50 2.72 7.42 36.22
CA GLY A 50 2.96 8.40 35.16
C GLY A 50 3.72 7.83 33.96
N MET A 51 4.58 6.84 34.17
CA MET A 51 5.25 6.09 33.10
C MET A 51 4.29 5.12 32.42
N GLU A 52 3.49 4.36 33.18
CA GLU A 52 2.46 3.45 32.65
C GLU A 52 1.42 4.20 31.81
N SER A 53 0.91 5.32 32.31
CA SER A 53 -0.05 6.18 31.59
C SER A 53 0.52 6.72 30.29
N ALA A 54 1.78 7.16 30.30
CA ALA A 54 2.47 7.63 29.10
C ALA A 54 2.69 6.50 28.09
N PHE A 55 3.04 5.30 28.57
CA PHE A 55 3.22 4.11 27.74
C PHE A 55 1.91 3.69 27.06
N VAL A 56 0.81 3.61 27.81
CA VAL A 56 -0.52 3.30 27.26
C VAL A 56 -0.93 4.32 26.21
N THR A 57 -0.75 5.62 26.50
CA THR A 57 -1.03 6.69 25.55
C THR A 57 -0.20 6.55 24.27
N GLN A 58 1.08 6.19 24.40
CA GLN A 58 1.97 5.96 23.27
C GLN A 58 1.52 4.75 22.44
N LEU A 59 1.07 3.65 23.07
CA LEU A 59 0.53 2.49 22.36
C LEU A 59 -0.74 2.85 21.57
N THR A 60 -1.70 3.54 22.20
CA THR A 60 -2.93 3.99 21.52
C THR A 60 -2.61 4.94 20.36
N SER A 61 -1.65 5.85 20.54
CA SER A 61 -1.21 6.74 19.45
C SER A 61 -0.58 5.95 18.30
N GLN A 62 0.23 4.94 18.60
CA GLN A 62 0.83 4.08 17.57
C GLN A 62 -0.22 3.28 16.80
N GLU A 63 -1.19 2.68 17.49
CA GLU A 63 -2.31 1.96 16.87
C GLU A 63 -3.13 2.88 15.97
N SER A 64 -3.46 4.08 16.43
CA SER A 64 -4.19 5.07 15.63
C SER A 64 -3.42 5.44 14.37
N ARG A 65 -2.12 5.77 14.48
CA ARG A 65 -1.28 6.09 13.31
C ARG A 65 -1.14 4.91 12.36
N PHE A 66 -1.04 3.69 12.88
CA PHE A 66 -0.99 2.49 12.07
C PHE A 66 -2.30 2.28 11.31
N ASN A 67 -3.45 2.42 11.98
CA ASN A 67 -4.76 2.31 11.32
C ASN A 67 -4.95 3.37 10.24
N THR A 68 -4.55 4.62 10.50
CA THR A 68 -4.54 5.68 9.48
C THR A 68 -3.63 5.33 8.32
N PHE A 69 -2.41 4.84 8.59
CA PHE A 69 -1.49 4.39 7.54
C PHE A 69 -2.08 3.25 6.72
N ILE A 70 -2.72 2.25 7.33
CA ILE A 70 -3.38 1.17 6.59
C ILE A 70 -4.50 1.72 5.71
N GLN A 71 -5.35 2.61 6.23
CA GLN A 71 -6.43 3.26 5.47
C GLN A 71 -5.87 4.10 4.31
N SER A 72 -4.80 4.86 4.52
CA SER A 72 -4.16 5.69 3.50
C SER A 72 -3.18 4.92 2.62
N SER A 73 -2.84 3.67 2.93
CA SER A 73 -2.00 2.82 2.06
C SER A 73 -2.81 2.10 1.00
N GLY A 74 -4.14 1.98 1.21
CA GLY A 74 -5.05 1.43 0.23
C GLY A 74 -5.20 2.33 -0.98
N TYR A 75 -5.53 1.72 -2.12
CA TYR A 75 -5.88 2.45 -3.34
C TYR A 75 -7.19 3.23 -3.13
N GLN A 76 -7.14 4.55 -3.29
CA GLN A 76 -8.29 5.45 -3.16
C GLN A 76 -8.74 5.94 -4.54
N ILE A 77 -9.94 5.59 -4.98
CA ILE A 77 -10.50 6.10 -6.24
C ILE A 77 -11.07 7.50 -5.98
N ILE A 78 -10.47 8.53 -6.58
CA ILE A 78 -10.87 9.93 -6.35
C ILE A 78 -11.93 10.45 -7.32
N GLY A 79 -12.12 9.79 -8.47
CA GLY A 79 -13.16 10.17 -9.43
C GLY A 79 -12.91 9.67 -10.85
N ASP A 80 -13.87 9.98 -11.72
CA ASP A 80 -13.77 9.80 -13.17
C ASP A 80 -13.00 10.97 -13.79
N TYR A 81 -12.04 10.68 -14.66
CA TYR A 81 -11.25 11.71 -15.35
C TYR A 81 -12.13 12.71 -16.11
N THR A 82 -13.23 12.24 -16.70
CA THR A 82 -14.22 13.08 -17.41
C THR A 82 -15.02 14.02 -16.51
N ALA A 83 -15.03 13.76 -15.19
CA ALA A 83 -15.60 14.66 -14.18
C ALA A 83 -14.56 15.66 -13.62
N GLY A 84 -13.32 15.61 -14.13
CA GLY A 84 -12.22 16.47 -13.72
C GLY A 84 -12.39 17.94 -14.13
N PRO A 85 -11.36 18.77 -13.87
CA PRO A 85 -10.00 18.37 -13.51
C PRO A 85 -9.88 17.79 -12.09
N LEU A 86 -9.14 16.70 -11.95
CA LEU A 86 -8.91 15.99 -10.69
C LEU A 86 -7.54 16.35 -10.12
N THR A 87 -7.43 16.50 -8.80
CA THR A 87 -6.15 16.75 -8.13
C THR A 87 -5.78 15.55 -7.26
N LEU A 88 -4.63 14.95 -7.57
CA LEU A 88 -4.03 13.86 -6.83
C LEU A 88 -2.96 14.41 -5.89
N THR A 89 -3.17 14.23 -4.60
CA THR A 89 -2.26 14.67 -3.54
C THR A 89 -1.37 13.54 -3.02
N GLU A 90 -1.71 12.29 -3.33
CA GLU A 90 -0.99 11.10 -2.86
C GLU A 90 -0.88 10.05 -3.98
N TYR A 91 0.20 9.25 -3.96
CA TYR A 91 0.47 8.24 -5.01
C TYR A 91 -0.48 7.03 -4.99
N ASN A 92 -1.16 6.77 -3.88
CA ASN A 92 -2.17 5.71 -3.74
C ASN A 92 -3.56 6.15 -4.23
N GLN A 93 -3.70 7.37 -4.76
CA GLN A 93 -4.93 7.83 -5.39
C GLN A 93 -5.01 7.39 -6.85
N LEU A 94 -6.21 6.96 -7.27
CA LEU A 94 -6.50 6.49 -8.62
C LEU A 94 -7.60 7.32 -9.21
N ILE A 95 -7.50 7.51 -10.52
CA ILE A 95 -8.57 8.03 -11.35
C ILE A 95 -9.12 6.92 -12.22
N ARG A 96 -10.39 7.03 -12.61
CA ARG A 96 -11.01 6.13 -13.58
C ARG A 96 -11.15 6.83 -14.92
N TYR A 97 -10.68 6.19 -15.98
CA TYR A 97 -10.83 6.66 -17.35
C TYR A 97 -11.10 5.47 -18.25
N ASN A 98 -12.09 5.56 -19.14
CA ASN A 98 -12.53 4.44 -20.00
C ASN A 98 -12.73 3.12 -19.25
N ASN A 99 -13.41 3.16 -18.10
CA ASN A 99 -13.67 2.02 -17.21
C ASN A 99 -12.41 1.34 -16.62
N GLU A 100 -11.24 1.93 -16.78
CA GLU A 100 -9.98 1.43 -16.27
C GLU A 100 -9.42 2.36 -15.19
N LEU A 101 -8.73 1.77 -14.22
CA LEU A 101 -8.14 2.50 -13.09
C LEU A 101 -6.69 2.82 -13.39
N TYR A 102 -6.31 4.08 -13.18
CA TYR A 102 -4.97 4.59 -13.44
C TYR A 102 -4.38 5.21 -12.17
N LYS A 103 -3.09 4.98 -11.93
CA LYS A 103 -2.32 5.59 -10.84
C LYS A 103 -1.18 6.45 -11.39
N LEU A 104 -0.72 7.42 -10.61
CA LEU A 104 0.46 8.21 -11.00
C LEU A 104 1.71 7.36 -11.13
N THR A 105 2.57 7.74 -12.07
CA THR A 105 3.94 7.21 -12.13
C THR A 105 4.76 7.76 -10.96
N ALA A 106 5.78 7.01 -10.51
CA ALA A 106 6.71 7.50 -9.49
C ALA A 106 7.57 8.68 -9.95
N ALA A 107 7.55 9.03 -11.24
CA ALA A 107 8.28 10.16 -11.80
C ALA A 107 7.43 11.45 -11.85
N THR A 108 6.13 11.37 -11.57
CA THR A 108 5.24 12.54 -11.54
C THR A 108 5.21 13.10 -10.13
N ASP A 109 5.62 14.37 -9.97
CA ASP A 109 5.55 15.05 -8.67
C ASP A 109 4.10 15.27 -8.21
N ILE A 110 3.90 15.20 -6.89
CA ILE A 110 2.63 15.51 -6.22
C ILE A 110 2.73 16.87 -5.49
N PRO A 111 1.65 17.67 -5.44
CA PRO A 111 0.32 17.39 -5.98
C PRO A 111 0.26 17.53 -7.51
N PHE A 112 -0.42 16.60 -8.17
CA PHE A 112 -0.65 16.62 -9.62
C PHE A 112 -2.13 16.93 -9.90
N THR A 113 -2.40 17.92 -10.76
CA THR A 113 -3.75 18.22 -11.24
C THR A 113 -3.82 17.88 -12.72
N THR A 114 -4.85 17.13 -13.13
CA THR A 114 -5.06 16.80 -14.55
C THR A 114 -5.22 18.07 -15.37
N ALA A 115 -4.60 18.12 -16.54
CA ALA A 115 -4.65 19.28 -17.43
C ALA A 115 -6.05 19.51 -18.00
N GLY A 116 -6.83 18.44 -18.13
CA GLY A 116 -8.20 18.49 -18.62
C GLY A 116 -9.07 17.34 -18.14
N ASN A 117 -10.12 17.08 -18.92
CA ASN A 117 -11.14 16.06 -18.71
C ASN A 117 -11.70 15.49 -20.02
N THR A 118 -11.03 15.71 -21.16
CA THR A 118 -11.41 15.18 -22.48
C THR A 118 -10.40 14.16 -22.99
N ASP A 119 -10.81 13.34 -23.97
CA ASP A 119 -9.95 12.29 -24.55
C ASP A 119 -8.70 12.87 -25.23
N GLU A 120 -8.81 14.06 -25.82
CA GLU A 120 -7.67 14.79 -26.39
C GLU A 120 -6.68 15.19 -25.29
N THR A 121 -7.15 15.80 -24.20
CA THR A 121 -6.28 16.18 -23.07
C THR A 121 -5.67 14.97 -22.37
N TRP A 122 -6.39 13.85 -22.33
CA TRP A 122 -5.83 12.61 -21.83
C TRP A 122 -4.64 12.17 -22.70
N THR A 123 -4.84 12.07 -24.00
CA THR A 123 -3.85 11.52 -24.94
C THR A 123 -2.64 12.44 -25.09
N ASP A 124 -2.85 13.75 -25.13
CA ASP A 124 -1.81 14.72 -25.44
C ASP A 124 -0.94 15.08 -24.22
N THR A 125 -1.52 15.08 -23.00
CA THR A 125 -0.81 15.56 -21.80
C THR A 125 -0.87 14.58 -20.62
N ASP A 126 -2.05 14.13 -20.21
CA ASP A 126 -2.19 13.47 -18.90
C ASP A 126 -1.74 12.00 -18.91
N ALA A 127 -1.95 11.25 -19.99
CA ALA A 127 -1.65 9.82 -20.07
C ALA A 127 -0.18 9.48 -19.77
N ALA A 128 0.76 10.36 -20.06
CA ALA A 128 2.19 10.16 -19.75
C ALA A 128 2.48 10.11 -18.24
N HIS A 129 1.60 10.70 -17.43
CA HIS A 129 1.73 10.74 -15.97
C HIS A 129 1.06 9.57 -15.26
N PHE A 130 0.32 8.73 -15.99
CA PHE A 130 -0.49 7.65 -15.46
C PHE A 130 -0.08 6.27 -15.97
N VAL A 131 -0.20 5.27 -15.10
CA VAL A 131 -0.04 3.84 -15.44
C VAL A 131 -1.30 3.10 -15.04
N SER A 132 -1.78 2.23 -15.92
CA SER A 132 -2.92 1.38 -15.62
C SER A 132 -2.63 0.44 -14.44
N VAL A 133 -3.59 0.37 -13.52
CA VAL A 133 -3.65 -0.62 -12.42
C VAL A 133 -4.50 -1.84 -12.85
N GLY A 134 -5.02 -1.81 -14.08
CA GLY A 134 -5.96 -2.73 -14.67
C GLY A 134 -5.35 -4.06 -15.12
N ASP A 135 -5.06 -4.94 -14.17
CA ASP A 135 -4.97 -6.39 -14.44
C ASP A 135 -6.31 -6.93 -15.01
N ALA A 136 -7.44 -6.29 -14.74
CA ALA A 136 -8.73 -6.60 -15.37
C ALA A 136 -8.77 -6.29 -16.88
N ALA A 137 -8.24 -5.15 -17.32
CA ALA A 137 -8.13 -4.81 -18.74
C ALA A 137 -7.11 -5.71 -19.43
N LEU A 138 -5.98 -6.01 -18.77
CA LEU A 138 -5.01 -6.98 -19.27
C LEU A 138 -5.64 -8.38 -19.42
N ARG A 139 -6.41 -8.88 -18.44
CA ARG A 139 -7.14 -10.16 -18.55
C ARG A 139 -8.19 -10.14 -19.65
N GLN A 140 -8.93 -9.05 -19.80
CA GLN A 140 -9.91 -8.89 -20.86
C GLN A 140 -9.24 -8.92 -22.23
N ASN A 141 -8.13 -8.21 -22.39
CA ASN A 141 -7.32 -8.22 -23.62
C ASN A 141 -6.71 -9.60 -23.88
N LEU A 142 -6.20 -10.30 -22.87
CA LEU A 142 -5.64 -11.66 -23.02
C LEU A 142 -6.72 -12.71 -23.34
N GLY A 143 -7.94 -12.53 -22.84
CA GLY A 143 -9.09 -13.41 -23.08
C GLY A 143 -9.93 -13.05 -24.29
N SER A 144 -9.65 -11.95 -25.01
CA SER A 144 -10.45 -11.51 -26.16
C SER A 144 -10.18 -12.39 -27.38
N SER A 145 -11.25 -12.65 -28.16
CA SER A 145 -11.16 -13.27 -29.48
C SER A 145 -10.74 -12.29 -30.58
N GLU A 146 -10.61 -11.00 -30.23
CA GLU A 146 -10.15 -9.93 -31.10
C GLU A 146 -8.74 -9.49 -30.67
N MET A 147 -7.99 -8.86 -31.59
CA MET A 147 -6.67 -8.29 -31.27
C MET A 147 -6.88 -7.21 -30.19
N PRO A 148 -6.25 -7.36 -29.00
CA PRO A 148 -4.81 -7.54 -28.85
C PRO A 148 -4.33 -8.89 -28.28
N GLY A 149 -5.19 -9.82 -27.86
CA GLY A 149 -4.82 -10.93 -26.95
C GLY A 149 -3.57 -11.74 -27.29
N ALA A 150 -3.56 -12.49 -28.38
CA ALA A 150 -2.37 -13.22 -28.83
C ALA A 150 -1.28 -12.30 -29.42
N GLY A 151 -1.61 -11.03 -29.71
CA GLY A 151 -0.72 -10.02 -30.24
C GLY A 151 0.18 -9.34 -29.20
N ILE A 152 -0.21 -9.38 -27.91
CA ILE A 152 0.56 -8.78 -26.81
C ILE A 152 1.49 -9.78 -26.09
N VAL A 153 1.39 -11.08 -26.41
CA VAL A 153 2.25 -12.13 -25.85
C VAL A 153 3.39 -12.44 -26.83
N MET A 154 4.65 -12.21 -26.42
CA MET A 154 5.83 -12.56 -27.22
C MET A 154 6.39 -13.95 -26.88
N LEU A 155 6.81 -14.69 -27.92
CA LEU A 155 7.64 -15.88 -27.81
C LEU A 155 9.12 -15.50 -27.67
N GLY A 156 9.96 -16.43 -27.21
CA GLY A 156 11.42 -16.21 -27.06
C GLY A 156 12.13 -15.85 -28.38
N GLN A 157 11.52 -16.17 -29.51
CA GLN A 157 11.97 -15.87 -30.87
C GLN A 157 11.64 -14.42 -31.31
N LYS A 158 11.13 -13.57 -30.39
CA LYS A 158 10.74 -12.18 -30.66
C LYS A 158 9.65 -12.03 -31.73
N VAL A 159 8.75 -12.99 -31.78
CA VAL A 159 7.51 -12.96 -32.56
C VAL A 159 6.32 -13.07 -31.60
N THR A 160 5.18 -12.52 -31.96
CA THR A 160 3.97 -12.66 -31.14
C THR A 160 3.37 -14.06 -31.29
N VAL A 161 2.60 -14.50 -30.30
CA VAL A 161 1.84 -15.76 -30.40
C VAL A 161 0.92 -15.73 -31.62
N GLN A 162 0.30 -14.58 -31.91
CA GLN A 162 -0.51 -14.38 -33.11
C GLN A 162 0.27 -14.67 -34.40
N GLN A 163 1.46 -14.07 -34.56
CA GLN A 163 2.29 -14.27 -35.76
C GLN A 163 2.72 -15.72 -35.95
N ALA A 164 3.04 -16.42 -34.85
CA ALA A 164 3.39 -17.84 -34.91
C ALA A 164 2.18 -18.70 -35.32
N MET A 165 1.00 -18.42 -34.79
CA MET A 165 -0.23 -19.12 -35.14
C MET A 165 -0.63 -18.87 -36.60
N ASP A 166 -0.55 -17.62 -37.07
CA ASP A 166 -0.81 -17.27 -38.47
C ASP A 166 0.16 -17.98 -39.41
N TYR A 167 1.43 -18.12 -39.02
CA TYR A 167 2.40 -18.91 -39.78
C TYR A 167 2.01 -20.39 -39.84
N LEU A 168 1.65 -21.00 -38.71
CA LEU A 168 1.23 -22.41 -38.68
C LEU A 168 -0.03 -22.66 -39.51
N LEU A 169 -1.01 -21.76 -39.46
CA LEU A 169 -2.29 -21.88 -40.17
C LEU A 169 -2.19 -21.63 -41.68
N ASN A 170 -1.23 -20.82 -42.13
CA ASN A 170 -1.09 -20.41 -43.54
C ASN A 170 0.07 -21.10 -44.28
N LYS A 171 1.11 -21.55 -43.57
CA LYS A 171 2.36 -22.08 -44.16
C LYS A 171 2.78 -23.43 -43.57
N GLY A 172 2.30 -23.78 -42.37
CA GLY A 172 2.54 -25.08 -41.76
C GLY A 172 1.68 -26.16 -42.40
N ASN A 173 2.13 -27.42 -42.34
CA ASN A 173 1.34 -28.61 -42.66
C ASN A 173 0.26 -28.88 -41.60
N ALA A 174 -0.32 -27.82 -41.01
CA ALA A 174 -1.35 -27.91 -39.99
C ALA A 174 -2.66 -28.29 -40.67
N VAL A 175 -3.14 -29.50 -40.41
CA VAL A 175 -4.46 -29.95 -40.84
C VAL A 175 -5.49 -28.97 -40.28
N ARG A 176 -6.16 -28.21 -41.16
CA ARG A 176 -7.28 -27.35 -40.78
C ARG A 176 -8.42 -28.24 -40.29
N LEU A 177 -8.52 -28.46 -38.98
CA LEU A 177 -9.80 -28.85 -38.39
C LEU A 177 -10.72 -27.63 -38.49
N SER A 178 -11.56 -27.63 -39.53
CA SER A 178 -12.65 -26.69 -39.73
C SER A 178 -13.44 -26.48 -38.43
N THR A 179 -13.70 -25.21 -38.11
CA THR A 179 -14.20 -24.62 -36.86
C THR A 179 -15.61 -25.07 -36.41
N TYR A 180 -16.09 -26.24 -36.83
CA TYR A 180 -17.45 -26.72 -36.50
C TYR A 180 -17.54 -28.14 -35.93
N CYS A 181 -16.44 -28.88 -35.78
CA CYS A 181 -16.54 -30.28 -35.36
C CYS A 181 -15.73 -30.61 -34.09
N LEU A 182 -15.82 -29.81 -33.03
CA LEU A 182 -15.34 -30.26 -31.70
C LEU A 182 -16.20 -29.68 -30.58
N LEU A 183 -17.50 -29.97 -30.61
CA LEU A 183 -18.32 -29.94 -29.41
C LEU A 183 -19.33 -31.11 -29.39
N SER A 184 -18.91 -32.29 -29.86
CA SER A 184 -19.62 -33.57 -29.60
C SER A 184 -18.98 -34.83 -30.21
N ALA A 185 -17.78 -34.79 -30.80
CA ALA A 185 -17.17 -36.00 -31.35
C ALA A 185 -16.27 -36.68 -30.30
N THR A 186 -16.86 -37.57 -29.49
CA THR A 186 -16.15 -38.77 -29.09
C THR A 186 -15.69 -39.52 -30.34
N GLU A 187 -14.53 -40.21 -30.26
CA GLU A 187 -14.02 -41.19 -31.24
C GLU A 187 -12.96 -40.72 -32.26
N ASN A 188 -11.71 -40.71 -31.81
CA ASN A 188 -10.54 -41.52 -32.25
C ASN A 188 -10.39 -42.05 -33.70
N SER A 189 -11.13 -41.56 -34.69
CA SER A 189 -11.11 -42.09 -36.07
C SER A 189 -10.16 -41.34 -37.02
N ALA A 190 -9.59 -40.20 -36.61
CA ALA A 190 -8.72 -39.39 -37.45
C ALA A 190 -7.25 -39.86 -37.54
N PHE A 191 -6.85 -40.95 -36.87
CA PHE A 191 -5.46 -41.43 -36.81
C PHE A 191 -5.24 -42.85 -37.38
N ALA A 192 -6.21 -43.46 -38.08
CA ALA A 192 -6.13 -44.86 -38.50
C ALA A 192 -5.73 -45.11 -39.98
N ALA A 193 -5.07 -44.17 -40.65
CA ALA A 193 -4.51 -44.43 -41.98
C ALA A 193 -3.22 -43.63 -42.24
N ALA A 194 -2.11 -44.14 -41.75
CA ALA A 194 -0.76 -43.94 -42.27
C ALA A 194 0.08 -45.19 -41.97
#